data_AF-A0A2J4YBY3-F1
#
_entry.id   AF-A0A2J4YBY3-F1
#
_cell.length_a   1.000
_cell.length_b   1.000
_cell.length_c   1.000
_cell.angle_alpha   90.00
_cell.angle_beta   90.00
_cell.angle_gamma   90.00
#
_symmetry.space_group_name_H-M   'P 1'
#
loop_
_entity.id
_entity.type
_entity.pdbx_description
1 polymer ?
#
loop_
_entity_poly.entity_id
_entity_poly.type
_entity_poly.pdbx_seq_one_letter_code
_entity_poly.pdbx_strand_id
1 'polypeptide(L)'
;MTEIQLLLKSTIDELNVKEKRDNRPRFSISFIRNHPWLFVAMYAAFLATLIVMLRSETLVDSVWLLIVLFVLLNGFFFFDVYPRYRY
;
A
#
# COMPACT_ATOMS: atom_id res chain seq x y z
N MET A 1 -34.77 3.09 19.64
CA MET A 1 -33.30 3.03 19.79
C MET A 1 -32.99 3.09 21.26
N THR A 2 -32.29 2.09 21.80
CA THR A 2 -31.93 2.03 23.22
C THR A 2 -30.82 3.05 23.51
N GLU A 3 -30.85 3.69 24.69
CA GLU A 3 -29.85 4.69 25.09
C GLU A 3 -28.41 4.18 24.96
N ILE A 4 -28.22 2.88 25.18
CA ILE A 4 -26.94 2.18 25.00
C ILE A 4 -26.43 2.29 23.55
N GLN A 5 -27.30 2.17 22.55
CA GLN A 5 -26.90 2.29 21.13
C GLN A 5 -26.48 3.73 20.80
N LEU A 6 -27.13 4.72 21.40
CA LEU A 6 -26.77 6.14 21.24
C LEU A 6 -25.41 6.44 21.86
N LEU A 7 -25.17 5.97 23.09
CA LEU A 7 -23.91 6.14 23.80
C LEU A 7 -22.74 5.45 23.08
N LEU A 8 -22.99 4.26 22.53
CA LEU A 8 -21.98 3.50 21.81
C LEU A 8 -21.63 4.15 20.48
N LYS A 9 -22.63 4.65 19.75
CA LYS A 9 -22.41 5.39 18.51
C LYS A 9 -21.65 6.70 18.73
N SER A 10 -21.98 7.46 19.79
CA SER A 10 -21.23 8.68 20.12
C SER A 10 -19.79 8.40 20.53
N THR A 11 -19.55 7.31 21.27
CA THR A 11 -18.20 6.88 21.66
C THR A 11 -17.36 6.47 20.45
N ILE A 12 -17.96 5.73 19.50
CA ILE A 12 -17.29 5.34 18.25
C ILE A 12 -16.95 6.55 17.38
N ASP A 13 -17.82 7.55 17.29
CA ASP A 13 -17.53 8.79 16.56
C ASP A 13 -16.42 9.61 17.23
N GLU A 14 -16.41 9.73 18.57
CA GLU A 14 -15.30 10.34 19.29
C GLU A 14 -13.96 9.63 19.04
N LEU A 15 -13.96 8.30 19.03
CA LEU A 15 -12.79 7.47 18.75
C LEU A 15 -12.28 7.68 17.32
N ASN A 16 -13.17 7.66 16.33
CA ASN A 16 -12.81 7.89 14.93
C ASN A 16 -12.17 9.27 14.72
N VAL A 17 -12.64 10.30 15.43
CA VAL A 17 -12.07 11.66 15.39
C VAL A 17 -10.72 11.73 16.13
N LYS A 18 -10.62 11.17 17.34
CA LYS A 18 -9.37 11.14 18.12
C LYS A 18 -8.25 10.39 17.40
N GLU A 19 -8.56 9.26 16.78
CA GLU A 19 -7.59 8.44 16.03
C GLU A 19 -7.38 8.89 14.58
N LYS A 20 -8.09 9.94 14.14
CA LYS A 20 -7.97 10.51 12.79
C LYS A 20 -8.19 9.44 11.68
N ARG A 21 -9.14 8.54 11.94
CA ARG A 21 -9.54 7.46 11.02
C ARG A 21 -10.35 8.06 9.88
N ASP A 22 -9.65 8.57 8.87
CA ASP A 22 -10.28 9.42 7.85
C ASP A 22 -11.02 8.65 6.72
N ASN A 23 -10.98 7.31 6.67
CA ASN A 23 -11.52 6.52 5.54
C ASN A 23 -10.95 6.93 4.16
N ARG A 24 -9.93 7.80 4.14
CA ARG A 24 -9.32 8.31 2.93
C ARG A 24 -8.12 7.44 2.57
N PRO A 25 -7.94 7.09 1.28
CA PRO A 25 -6.72 6.47 0.81
C PRO A 25 -5.57 7.45 1.05
N ARG A 26 -4.61 7.08 1.90
CA ARG A 26 -3.40 7.88 2.12
C ARG A 26 -2.27 7.17 1.41
N PHE A 27 -1.48 7.94 0.63
CA PHE A 27 -0.23 7.44 0.07
C PHE A 27 0.70 7.07 1.23
N SER A 28 0.92 5.77 1.42
CA SER A 28 1.65 5.20 2.55
C SER A 28 3.16 5.31 2.36
N ILE A 29 3.72 6.52 2.51
CA ILE A 29 5.18 6.71 2.67
C ILE A 29 5.70 5.95 3.92
N SER A 30 4.78 5.52 4.80
CA SER A 30 5.06 4.67 5.95
C SER A 30 5.75 3.34 5.58
N PHE A 31 5.49 2.77 4.40
CA PHE A 31 6.15 1.53 3.98
C PHE A 31 7.67 1.72 3.79
N ILE A 32 8.08 2.81 3.12
CA ILE A 32 9.49 3.19 2.95
C ILE A 32 10.16 3.46 4.30
N ARG A 33 9.42 4.06 5.25
CA ARG A 33 9.94 4.39 6.58
C ARG A 33 10.06 3.17 7.50
N ASN A 34 9.10 2.25 7.46
CA ASN A 34 9.07 1.09 8.35
C ASN A 34 9.92 -0.07 7.84
N HIS A 35 10.05 -0.24 6.52
CA HIS A 35 10.81 -1.33 5.91
C HIS A 35 11.78 -0.83 4.82
N PRO A 36 12.74 0.06 5.16
CA PRO A 36 13.68 0.61 4.19
C PRO A 36 14.51 -0.48 3.50
N TRP A 37 14.92 -1.52 4.24
CA TRP A 37 15.69 -2.63 3.69
C TRP A 37 14.92 -3.48 2.69
N LEU A 38 13.63 -3.73 2.96
CA LEU A 38 12.77 -4.49 2.04
C LEU A 38 12.57 -3.73 0.73
N PHE A 39 12.39 -2.41 0.82
CA PHE A 39 12.29 -1.54 -0.35
C PHE A 39 13.58 -1.57 -1.18
N VAL A 40 14.75 -1.43 -0.55
CA VAL A 40 16.04 -1.50 -1.26
C VAL A 40 16.26 -2.88 -1.91
N ALA A 41 15.98 -3.96 -1.19
CA ALA A 41 16.12 -5.32 -1.71
C ALA A 41 15.23 -5.59 -2.93
N MET A 42 13.99 -5.07 -2.90
CA MET A 42 13.04 -5.18 -4.00
C MET A 42 13.54 -4.46 -5.27
N TYR A 43 14.04 -3.24 -5.15
CA TYR A 43 14.62 -2.52 -6.29
C TYR A 43 15.91 -3.18 -6.80
N ALA A 44 16.73 -3.73 -5.91
CA ALA A 44 17.93 -4.47 -6.29
C ALA A 44 17.58 -5.74 -7.08
N ALA A 45 16.57 -6.50 -6.63
CA ALA A 45 16.07 -7.68 -7.33
C ALA A 45 15.47 -7.31 -8.70
N PHE A 46 14.69 -6.23 -8.77
CA PHE A 46 14.14 -5.72 -10.03
C PHE A 46 15.25 -5.35 -11.03
N LEU A 47 16.28 -4.63 -10.60
CA LEU A 47 17.42 -4.28 -11.46
C LEU A 47 18.18 -5.53 -11.93
N ALA A 48 18.39 -6.51 -11.04
CA ALA A 48 19.03 -7.76 -11.42
C ALA A 48 18.22 -8.50 -12.49
N THR A 49 16.90 -8.62 -12.32
CA THR A 49 16.00 -9.22 -13.31
C THR A 49 16.00 -8.44 -14.62
N LEU A 50 15.96 -7.11 -14.57
CA LEU A 50 16.00 -6.25 -15.75
C LEU A 50 17.27 -6.47 -16.57
N ILE A 51 18.44 -6.52 -15.91
CA ILE A 51 19.72 -6.78 -16.58
C ILE A 51 19.72 -8.15 -17.27
N VAL A 52 19.19 -9.18 -16.60
CA VAL A 52 19.10 -10.53 -17.17
C VAL A 52 18.17 -10.56 -18.38
N MET A 53 17.01 -9.91 -18.31
CA MET A 53 16.06 -9.85 -19.42
C MET A 53 16.61 -9.08 -20.63
N LEU A 54 17.33 -7.98 -20.41
CA LEU A 54 17.96 -7.21 -21.49
C LEU A 54 19.08 -7.97 -22.21
N ARG A 55 19.72 -8.92 -21.52
CA ARG A 55 20.75 -9.79 -22.12
C ARG A 55 20.18 -11.00 -22.84
N SER A 56 18.88 -11.27 -22.69
CA SER A 56 18.22 -12.43 -23.24
C SER A 56 17.44 -12.06 -24.50
N GLU A 57 17.81 -12.67 -25.64
CA GLU A 57 17.15 -12.44 -26.93
C GLU A 57 15.67 -12.81 -26.95
N THR A 58 15.23 -13.72 -26.07
CA THR A 58 13.84 -14.18 -25.99
C THR A 58 12.97 -13.36 -25.05
N LEU A 59 13.57 -12.71 -24.03
CA LEU A 59 12.83 -11.98 -22.99
C LEU A 59 12.88 -10.46 -23.19
N VAL A 60 13.77 -9.93 -24.03
CA VAL A 60 13.94 -8.48 -24.23
C VAL A 60 12.65 -7.77 -24.66
N ASP A 61 11.85 -8.40 -25.53
CA ASP A 61 10.56 -7.84 -25.99
C ASP A 61 9.49 -7.81 -24.89
N SER A 62 9.69 -8.58 -23.81
CA SER A 62 8.77 -8.67 -22.66
C SER A 62 9.17 -7.78 -21.48
N VAL A 63 10.26 -7.01 -21.59
CA VAL A 63 10.76 -6.11 -20.54
C VAL A 63 9.71 -5.05 -20.14
N TRP A 64 8.91 -4.56 -21.08
CA TRP A 64 7.84 -3.61 -20.78
C TRP A 64 6.82 -4.18 -19.79
N LEU A 65 6.53 -5.49 -19.88
CA LEU A 65 5.60 -6.18 -19.00
C LEU A 65 6.16 -6.24 -17.58
N LEU A 66 7.46 -6.51 -17.42
CA LEU A 66 8.15 -6.46 -16.14
C LEU A 66 7.99 -5.06 -15.49
N ILE A 67 8.17 -3.98 -16.26
CA ILE A 67 8.04 -2.61 -15.76
C ILE A 67 6.59 -2.33 -15.33
N VAL A 68 5.61 -2.67 -16.19
CA VAL A 68 4.18 -2.46 -15.88
C VAL A 68 3.77 -3.23 -14.63
N LEU A 69 4.16 -4.51 -14.53
CA LEU A 69 3.85 -5.34 -13.37
C LEU A 69 4.52 -4.80 -12.11
N PHE A 70 5.79 -4.38 -12.20
CA PHE A 70 6.49 -3.78 -11.07
C PHE A 70 5.77 -2.52 -10.60
N VAL A 71 5.41 -1.59 -11.50
CA VAL A 71 4.70 -0.36 -11.14
C VAL A 71 3.31 -0.66 -10.57
N LEU A 72 2.56 -1.61 -11.13
CA LEU A 72 1.23 -1.98 -10.62
C LEU A 72 1.30 -2.60 -9.22
N LEU A 73 2.16 -3.60 -9.04
CA LEU A 73 2.32 -4.27 -7.75
C LEU A 73 2.84 -3.30 -6.68
N ASN A 74 3.83 -2.47 -7.02
CA ASN A 74 4.34 -1.44 -6.11
C ASN A 74 3.31 -0.36 -5.82
N GLY A 75 2.61 0.11 -6.86
CA GLY A 75 1.52 1.07 -6.76
C GLY A 75 0.49 0.64 -5.73
N PHE A 76 0.11 -0.64 -5.75
CA PHE A 76 -0.83 -1.21 -4.79
C PHE A 76 -0.35 -1.13 -3.33
N PHE A 77 0.95 -1.36 -3.06
CA PHE A 77 1.51 -1.21 -1.71
C PHE A 77 1.41 0.22 -1.16
N PHE A 78 1.33 1.24 -2.02
CA PHE A 78 1.20 2.62 -1.59
C PHE A 78 -0.22 3.04 -1.20
N PHE A 79 -1.24 2.24 -1.54
CA PHE A 79 -2.63 2.52 -1.20
C PHE A 79 -3.04 1.78 0.08
N ASP A 80 -2.82 2.42 1.23
CA ASP A 80 -3.38 1.96 2.50
C ASP A 80 -4.60 2.82 2.87
N VAL A 81 -5.70 2.16 3.25
CA VAL A 81 -6.96 2.79 3.67
C VAL A 81 -7.14 2.47 5.14
N TYR A 82 -7.24 3.49 5.99
CA TYR A 82 -7.64 3.30 7.38
C TYR A 82 -9.17 3.33 7.48
N PRO A 83 -9.85 2.16 7.60
CA PRO A 83 -11.29 2.13 7.71
C PRO A 83 -11.77 2.74 9.03
N ARG A 84 -12.86 3.50 8.99
CA ARG A 84 -13.56 3.96 10.19
C ARG A 84 -14.23 2.80 10.91
N TYR A 85 -14.24 2.86 12.23
CA TYR A 85 -15.08 1.99 13.04
C TYR A 85 -16.56 2.31 12.77
N ARG A 86 -17.35 1.28 12.50
CA ARG A 86 -18.81 1.35 12.35
C ARG A 86 -19.45 0.40 13.35
N TYR A 87 -20.61 0.81 13.86
CA TYR A 87 -21.50 -0.01 14.69
C TYR A 87 -22.60 -0.64 13.84
#